data_AF-A0A954G8X4-F1
#
_entry.id   AF-A0A954G8X4-F1
#
_cell.length_a   1.000
_cell.length_b   1.000
_cell.length_c   1.000
_cell.angle_alpha   90.00
_cell.angle_beta   90.00
_cell.angle_gamma   90.00
#
_symmetry.space_group_name_H-M   'P 1'
#
loop_
_entity.id
_entity.type
_entity.pdbx_description
1 polymer ?
#
loop_
_entity_poly.entity_id
_entity_poly.type
_entity_poly.pdbx_seq_one_letter_code
_entity_poly.pdbx_strand_id
1 'polypeptide(L)' 'KQGFGRLIRTASDHGQVVILDPRVRTKRYGQKFLDSLPDCTVILDQDDVTD' A
#
# COMPACT_ATOMS: atom_id res chain seq x y z
N LYS A 1 -2.21 -3.44 -10.08
CA LYS A 1 -3.05 -4.47 -9.42
C LYS A 1 -2.41 -5.87 -9.28
N GLN A 2 -1.47 -6.31 -10.14
CA GLN A 2 -0.96 -7.70 -10.10
C GLN A 2 0.03 -8.04 -8.95
N GLY A 3 0.60 -7.06 -8.25
CA GLY A 3 1.51 -7.31 -7.11
C GLY A 3 0.78 -7.66 -5.81
N PHE A 4 -0.32 -6.97 -5.50
CA PHE A 4 -1.09 -7.15 -4.26
C PHE A 4 -1.79 -8.51 -4.17
N GLY A 5 -2.36 -9.00 -5.27
CA GLY A 5 -3.00 -10.33 -5.31
C GLY A 5 -2.01 -11.50 -5.22
N ARG A 6 -0.70 -11.23 -5.15
CA ARG A 6 0.32 -12.24 -4.82
C ARG A 6 0.61 -12.32 -3.32
N LEU A 7 0.23 -11.31 -2.55
CA LEU A 7 0.45 -11.26 -1.10
C LEU A 7 -0.76 -11.81 -0.33
N ILE A 8 -1.98 -11.41 -0.68
CA ILE A 8 -3.22 -11.91 -0.05
C ILE A 8 -3.84 -12.94 -0.98
N ARG A 9 -3.73 -14.23 -0.63
CA ARG A 9 -4.30 -15.36 -1.38
C ARG A 9 -5.54 -15.93 -0.71
N THR A 10 -5.67 -15.75 0.61
CA THR A 10 -6.82 -16.18 1.42
C THR A 10 -7.30 -15.05 2.32
N ALA A 11 -8.56 -15.10 2.74
CA ALA A 11 -9.20 -14.04 3.54
C ALA A 11 -8.57 -13.85 4.94
N SER A 12 -7.82 -14.84 5.42
CA SER A 12 -7.10 -14.84 6.69
C SER A 12 -5.60 -14.49 6.56
N ASP A 13 -5.12 -14.20 5.33
CA ASP A 13 -3.73 -13.78 5.15
C ASP A 13 -3.56 -12.33 5.61
N HIS A 14 -2.62 -12.10 6.53
CA HIS A 14 -2.19 -10.78 6.96
C HIS A 14 -0.77 -10.52 6.46
N GLY A 15 -0.50 -9.29 6.00
CA GLY A 15 0.82 -8.90 5.54
C GLY A 15 0.90 -7.40 5.29
N GLN A 16 2.12 -6.92 5.08
CA GLN A 16 2.39 -5.52 4.77
C GLN A 16 3.00 -5.42 3.36
N VAL A 17 2.58 -4.40 2.60
CA VAL A 17 3.19 -4.06 1.31
C VAL A 17 4.01 -2.79 1.50
N VAL A 18 5.32 -2.90 1.27
CA VAL A 18 6.23 -1.76 1.34
C VAL A 18 6.49 -1.26 -0.07
N ILE A 19 6.17 0.02 -0.32
CA ILE A 19 6.41 0.69 -1.59
C ILE A 19 7.61 1.61 -1.42
N LEU A 20 8.74 1.24 -2.01
CA LEU A 20 10.00 2.00 -1.94
C LEU A 20 10.14 3.04 -3.08
N ASP A 21 9.04 3.45 -3.69
CA ASP A 21 9.02 4.40 -4.81
C ASP A 21 8.45 5.77 -4.37
N PRO A 22 9.30 6.80 -4.19
CA PRO A 22 8.87 8.14 -3.79
C PRO A 22 7.91 8.80 -4.79
N ARG A 23 7.86 8.30 -6.03
CA ARG A 23 6.96 8.83 -7.07
C ARG A 23 5.50 8.55 -6.78
N VAL A 24 5.20 7.53 -5.97
CA VAL A 24 3.83 7.25 -5.50
C VAL A 24 3.31 8.40 -4.63
N ARG A 25 4.19 9.16 -3.96
CA ARG A 25 3.81 10.35 -3.18
C ARG A 25 3.78 11.62 -4.03
N THR A 26 4.70 11.76 -4.98
CA THR A 26 4.93 13.05 -5.68
C THR A 26 4.20 13.20 -7.01
N LYS A 27 3.78 12.09 -7.64
CA LYS A 27 3.15 12.11 -8.96
C LYS A 27 1.65 11.91 -8.85
N ARG A 28 0.91 12.56 -9.75
CA ARG A 28 -0.57 12.45 -9.85
C ARG A 28 -1.07 11.03 -10.08
N TYR A 29 -0.25 10.15 -10.65
CA TYR A 29 -0.60 8.73 -10.81
C TYR A 29 -0.53 7.96 -9.50
N GLY A 30 0.24 8.44 -8.52
CA GLY A 30 0.44 7.78 -7.24
C GLY A 30 -0.84 7.70 -6.43
N GLN A 31 -1.61 8.79 -6.36
CA GLN A 31 -2.95 8.78 -5.78
C GLN A 31 -3.86 7.76 -6.45
N LYS A 32 -3.94 7.77 -7.79
CA LYS A 32 -4.73 6.79 -8.56
C LYS A 32 -4.28 5.34 -8.33
N PHE A 33 -3.00 5.13 -8.05
CA PHE A 33 -2.47 3.81 -7.72
C PHE A 33 -2.94 3.36 -6.34
N LEU A 34 -2.84 4.22 -5.33
CA LEU A 34 -3.32 3.95 -3.97
C LEU A 34 -4.83 3.73 -3.94
N ASP A 35 -5.61 4.57 -4.63
CA ASP A 35 -7.07 4.42 -4.77
C ASP A 35 -7.47 3.11 -5.48
N SER A 36 -6.54 2.47 -6.20
CA SER A 36 -6.78 1.20 -6.87
C SER A 36 -6.53 -0.03 -5.99
N LEU A 37 -5.97 0.18 -4.79
CA LEU A 37 -5.72 -0.86 -3.80
C LEU A 37 -6.99 -1.13 -2.99
N PRO A 38 -7.12 -2.34 -2.41
CA PRO A 38 -8.17 -2.61 -1.42
C PRO A 38 -8.05 -1.65 -0.23
N ASP A 39 -9.15 -1.43 0.49
CA ASP A 39 -9.13 -0.64 1.72
C ASP A 39 -8.07 -1.19 2.69
N CYS A 40 -7.01 -0.41 2.89
CA CYS A 40 -5.89 -0.75 3.75
C CYS A 40 -5.34 0.50 4.42
N THR A 41 -4.81 0.35 5.62
CA THR A 41 -4.10 1.43 6.31
C THR A 41 -2.84 1.78 5.51
N VAL A 42 -2.72 3.04 5.10
CA VAL A 42 -1.54 3.57 4.42
C VAL A 42 -0.68 4.31 5.44
N ILE A 43 0.57 3.88 5.58
CA ILE A 43 1.57 4.48 6.48
C ILE A 43 2.60 5.16 5.59
N LEU A 44 2.80 6.48 5.73
CA LEU A 44 3.65 7.28 4.84
C LEU A 44 5.03 7.61 5.43
N ASP A 45 5.15 7.61 6.75
CA ASP A 45 6.42 7.70 7.48
C ASP A 45 6.50 6.65 8.60
N GLN A 46 7.72 6.21 8.94
CA GLN A 46 7.92 5.25 10.05
C GLN A 46 7.51 5.84 11.41
N ASP A 47 7.42 7.17 11.51
CA ASP A 47 7.02 7.89 12.72
C ASP A 47 5.49 7.94 12.93
N ASP A 48 4.69 7.58 11.91
CA ASP A 48 3.22 7.51 12.02
C ASP A 48 2.73 6.25 12.77
N VAL A 49 3.63 5.31 13.10
CA VAL A 49 3.32 4.14 13.90
C VAL A 49 3.47 4.49 15.38
N THR A 50 2.53 5.27 15.91
CA THR A 50 2.37 5.43 17.35
C THR A 50 0.98 4.91 17.75
N ASP A 51 0.99 3.77 18.47
CA ASP A 51 -0.12 3.02 19.10
C ASP A 51 -1.29 2.54 18.22
#